data_AF-A0A8T4TH81-F1
#
_entry.id   AF-A0A8T4TH81-F1
#
_cell.length_a   1.000
_cell.length_b   1.000
_cell.length_c   1.000
_cell.angle_alpha   90.00
_cell.angle_beta   90.00
_cell.angle_gamma   90.00
#
_symmetry.space_group_name_H-M   'P 1'
#
loop_
_entity.id
_entity.type
_entity.pdbx_description
1 polymer ?
#
loop_
_entity_poly.entity_id
_entity_poly.type
_entity_poly.pdbx_seq_one_letter_code
_entity_poly.pdbx_strand_id
1 'polypeptide(L)'
;MATINGNYRKFRLGNGLLVALQETPTQTVSGRLRVWHGALNEKKGEEGIAHFLEHSLMTGGSQKYDPERADEIRGTFGFFNAFTGLEETFFPVDMLAEDSQLFLEYVSDAAFNPRFEVSRVEEERQRVLRETADAKSNPKFKDGKACREAFLGENSPHTYFILGNEAVVGFASVDTLREFHQRGYHPNNMDLILVGALPKNIEDLVQENFAQFPSGNGKKIEFPRNPQLYGATILHTSAPELYNHEKPEQSSAQLGISLVAPTETDEDSYAVNMLVNILGRDANSRLFQSVSQRKGLAYEVGAQYNGSNNKGEIYISGIVHSVRADEAIGAIFEEMAKLRTDLVSQGSLERLKRKSRYNIAKTFETNAGHVNAIELKLDKGLTPEYHLKRMEAVTPEKIREAALEYLPQDRTHGKYVLSLRDPLKK
;
A
#
# COMPACT_ATOMS: atom_id res chain seq x y z
N MET A 1 1.50 8.17 -31.01
CA MET A 1 1.93 8.47 -29.64
C MET A 1 2.85 7.34 -29.21
N ALA A 2 4.08 7.64 -28.79
CA ALA A 2 4.90 6.63 -28.13
C ALA A 2 4.07 6.03 -26.99
N THR A 3 4.03 4.69 -26.88
CA THR A 3 3.36 4.04 -25.75
C THR A 3 3.95 4.63 -24.47
N ILE A 4 3.09 5.13 -23.59
CA ILE A 4 3.50 5.86 -22.39
C ILE A 4 4.28 4.92 -21.47
N ASN A 5 4.04 3.61 -21.59
CA ASN A 5 4.95 2.59 -21.15
C ASN A 5 5.78 2.09 -22.35
N GLY A 6 7.09 2.32 -22.37
CA GLY A 6 7.97 1.70 -23.36
C GLY A 6 7.82 0.17 -23.38
N ASN A 7 8.24 -0.49 -24.46
CA ASN A 7 8.21 -1.95 -24.49
C ASN A 7 9.16 -2.51 -23.43
N TYR A 8 8.67 -3.43 -22.60
CA TYR A 8 9.50 -4.26 -21.71
C TYR A 8 9.50 -5.70 -22.24
N ARG A 9 10.61 -6.40 -22.01
CA ARG A 9 10.73 -7.83 -22.28
C ARG A 9 10.17 -8.61 -21.10
N LYS A 10 9.43 -9.69 -21.38
CA LYS A 10 8.85 -10.58 -20.36
C LYS A 10 9.11 -12.03 -20.75
N PHE A 11 9.67 -12.81 -19.84
CA PHE A 11 9.92 -14.23 -20.04
C PHE A 11 9.80 -15.00 -18.72
N ARG A 12 9.79 -16.34 -18.80
CA ARG A 12 9.87 -17.22 -17.64
C ARG A 12 11.10 -18.10 -17.77
N LEU A 13 11.85 -18.26 -16.69
CA LEU A 13 12.90 -19.28 -16.62
C LEU A 13 12.29 -20.68 -16.60
N GLY A 14 13.10 -21.70 -16.86
CA GLY A 14 12.68 -23.11 -16.81
C GLY A 14 12.13 -23.56 -15.46
N ASN A 15 12.54 -22.90 -14.37
CA ASN A 15 12.05 -23.12 -13.00
C ASN A 15 10.82 -22.26 -12.62
N GLY A 16 10.27 -21.50 -13.57
CA GLY A 16 9.03 -20.76 -13.40
C GLY A 16 9.15 -19.30 -12.96
N LEU A 17 10.35 -18.81 -12.59
CA LEU A 17 10.57 -17.40 -12.26
C LEU A 17 10.08 -16.49 -13.38
N LEU A 18 9.18 -15.57 -13.05
CA LEU A 18 8.74 -14.54 -13.99
C LEU A 18 9.73 -13.38 -13.98
N VAL A 19 10.22 -12.99 -15.14
CA VAL A 19 11.17 -11.87 -15.28
C VAL A 19 10.60 -10.82 -16.23
N ALA A 20 10.69 -9.56 -15.84
CA ALA A 20 10.37 -8.41 -16.66
C ALA A 20 11.51 -7.39 -16.67
N LEU A 21 11.99 -7.03 -17.86
CA LEU A 21 13.14 -6.17 -18.07
C LEU A 21 12.78 -4.99 -18.97
N GLN A 22 13.10 -3.77 -18.55
CA GLN A 22 12.91 -2.57 -19.37
C GLN A 22 14.18 -1.71 -19.37
N GLU A 23 14.64 -1.34 -20.57
CA GLU A 23 15.76 -0.40 -20.71
C GLU A 23 15.25 1.03 -20.76
N THR A 24 15.94 1.92 -20.03
CA THR A 24 15.69 3.38 -20.08
C THR A 24 17.04 4.09 -20.27
N PRO A 25 17.06 5.30 -20.89
CA PRO A 25 18.30 6.05 -21.12
C PRO A 25 18.76 6.77 -19.83
N THR A 26 19.02 5.99 -18.77
CA THR A 26 19.46 6.45 -17.45
C THR A 26 20.85 5.91 -17.11
N GLN A 27 21.33 6.09 -15.87
CA GLN A 27 22.59 5.48 -15.37
C GLN A 27 22.35 4.57 -14.16
N THR A 28 21.10 4.43 -13.74
CA THR A 28 20.67 3.68 -12.57
C THR A 28 19.73 2.56 -12.99
N VAL A 29 19.49 1.64 -12.07
CA VAL A 29 18.49 0.58 -12.19
C VAL A 29 17.61 0.62 -10.95
N SER A 30 16.29 0.62 -11.16
CA SER A 30 15.30 0.34 -10.13
C SER A 30 14.74 -1.05 -10.36
N GLY A 31 14.42 -1.77 -9.30
CA GLY A 31 13.86 -3.09 -9.44
C GLY A 31 13.30 -3.66 -8.17
N ARG A 32 12.80 -4.89 -8.27
CA ARG A 32 12.40 -5.69 -7.11
C ARG A 32 12.42 -7.18 -7.41
N LEU A 33 12.78 -7.98 -6.41
CA LEU A 33 12.37 -9.37 -6.32
C LEU A 33 11.12 -9.45 -5.43
N ARG A 34 10.06 -10.12 -5.88
CA ARG A 34 8.87 -10.39 -5.07
C ARG A 34 8.64 -11.88 -4.94
N VAL A 35 8.21 -12.29 -3.76
CA VAL A 35 7.74 -13.63 -3.42
C VAL A 35 6.28 -13.52 -3.06
N TRP A 36 5.40 -14.29 -3.72
CA TRP A 36 3.96 -14.37 -3.38
C TRP A 36 3.75 -15.22 -2.12
N HIS A 37 4.32 -14.74 -1.02
CA HIS A 37 4.31 -15.35 0.29
C HIS A 37 4.41 -14.26 1.35
N GLY A 38 3.28 -13.88 1.95
CA GLY A 38 3.18 -12.84 2.97
C GLY A 38 2.39 -13.30 4.19
N ALA A 39 1.89 -12.36 4.98
CA ALA A 39 1.22 -12.64 6.26
C ALA A 39 0.00 -13.57 6.12
N LEU A 40 -0.73 -13.56 5.00
CA LEU A 40 -1.87 -14.48 4.84
C LEU A 40 -1.48 -15.92 4.49
N ASN A 41 -0.21 -16.20 4.24
CA ASN A 41 0.28 -17.57 4.10
C ASN A 41 0.54 -18.23 5.46
N GLU A 42 0.42 -17.47 6.55
CA GLU A 42 0.48 -17.94 7.93
C GLU A 42 -0.76 -18.78 8.27
N LYS A 43 -0.54 -19.88 8.97
CA LYS A 43 -1.60 -20.67 9.58
C LYS A 43 -1.93 -20.10 10.95
N LYS A 44 -3.05 -20.57 11.53
CA LYS A 44 -3.34 -20.32 12.94
C LYS A 44 -2.17 -20.79 13.80
N GLY A 45 -1.66 -19.92 14.67
CA GLY A 45 -0.45 -20.16 15.46
C GLY A 45 0.86 -19.77 14.78
N GLU A 46 0.80 -19.13 13.60
CA GLU A 46 1.95 -18.57 12.88
C GLU A 46 1.82 -17.05 12.70
N GLU A 47 0.96 -16.38 13.49
CA GLU A 47 0.72 -14.94 13.39
C GLU A 47 2.01 -14.12 13.60
N GLY A 48 2.53 -13.51 12.53
CA GLY A 48 3.75 -12.69 12.51
C GLY A 48 5.00 -13.39 11.98
N ILE A 49 4.91 -14.65 11.60
CA ILE A 49 6.06 -15.43 11.10
C ILE A 49 6.56 -14.92 9.74
N ALA A 50 5.70 -14.39 8.88
CA ALA A 50 6.10 -13.79 7.60
C ALA A 50 6.98 -12.55 7.82
N HIS A 51 6.55 -11.67 8.72
CA HIS A 51 7.31 -10.47 9.09
C HIS A 51 8.62 -10.84 9.78
N PHE A 52 8.60 -11.81 10.69
CA PHE A 52 9.80 -12.27 11.37
C PHE A 52 10.78 -12.98 10.41
N LEU A 53 10.28 -13.73 9.43
CA LEU A 53 11.10 -14.30 8.37
C LEU A 53 11.78 -13.18 7.56
N GLU A 54 11.04 -12.15 7.15
CA GLU A 54 11.60 -11.03 6.38
C GLU A 54 12.77 -10.35 7.09
N HIS A 55 12.63 -10.02 8.37
CA HIS A 55 13.74 -9.53 9.21
C HIS A 55 14.94 -10.48 9.19
N SER A 56 14.67 -11.77 9.37
CA SER A 56 15.71 -12.81 9.41
C SER A 56 16.44 -12.98 8.08
N LEU A 57 15.76 -12.77 6.95
CA LEU A 57 16.38 -12.77 5.61
C LEU A 57 17.20 -11.50 5.36
N MET A 58 16.72 -10.35 5.87
CA MET A 58 17.31 -9.04 5.62
C MET A 58 18.62 -8.82 6.38
N THR A 59 18.70 -9.27 7.63
CA THR A 59 19.85 -8.99 8.52
C THR A 59 20.60 -10.26 8.97
N GLY A 60 20.01 -11.44 8.82
CA GLY A 60 20.60 -12.71 9.27
C GLY A 60 21.66 -13.30 8.34
N GLY A 61 21.87 -12.70 7.16
CA GLY A 61 22.80 -13.17 6.14
C GLY A 61 22.36 -14.47 5.46
N SER A 62 23.19 -14.92 4.52
CA SER A 62 22.96 -16.06 3.65
C SER A 62 24.17 -17.01 3.63
N GLN A 63 24.03 -18.19 3.03
CA GLN A 63 25.13 -19.17 3.02
C GLN A 63 26.40 -18.59 2.35
N LYS A 64 26.25 -17.72 1.35
CA LYS A 64 27.38 -17.03 0.68
C LYS A 64 27.86 -15.79 1.42
N TYR A 65 26.98 -15.05 2.10
CA TYR A 65 27.29 -13.76 2.72
C TYR A 65 26.95 -13.78 4.21
N ASP A 66 27.96 -13.63 5.07
CA ASP A 66 27.71 -13.39 6.49
C ASP A 66 26.96 -12.06 6.73
N PRO A 67 26.37 -11.85 7.92
CA PRO A 67 25.59 -10.65 8.22
C PRO A 67 26.33 -9.33 7.96
N GLU A 68 27.60 -9.25 8.33
CA GLU A 68 28.43 -8.07 8.13
C GLU A 68 28.61 -7.77 6.63
N ARG A 69 28.97 -8.79 5.83
CA ARG A 69 29.13 -8.63 4.40
C ARG A 69 27.81 -8.33 3.69
N ALA A 70 26.71 -8.92 4.15
CA ALA A 70 25.38 -8.62 3.64
C ALA A 70 25.00 -7.15 3.87
N ASP A 71 25.29 -6.61 5.06
CA ASP A 71 25.05 -5.19 5.35
C ASP A 71 25.92 -4.27 4.49
N GLU A 72 27.21 -4.60 4.30
CA GLU A 72 28.09 -3.87 3.39
C GLU A 72 27.55 -3.82 1.96
N ILE A 73 27.12 -4.97 1.41
CA ILE A 73 26.55 -5.05 0.05
C ILE A 73 25.27 -4.23 -0.05
N ARG A 74 24.35 -4.34 0.91
CA ARG A 74 23.12 -3.54 0.91
C ARG A 74 23.43 -2.04 0.96
N GLY A 75 24.47 -1.66 1.70
CA GLY A 75 24.93 -0.28 1.84
C GLY A 75 25.56 0.32 0.58
N THR A 76 25.92 -0.47 -0.45
CA THR A 76 26.41 0.08 -1.72
C THR A 76 25.28 0.51 -2.64
N PHE A 77 24.08 -0.04 -2.48
CA PHE A 77 22.91 0.37 -3.26
C PHE A 77 22.40 1.74 -2.79
N GLY A 78 21.79 2.50 -3.71
CA GLY A 78 21.15 3.78 -3.37
C GLY A 78 19.93 3.59 -2.46
N PHE A 79 19.22 2.48 -2.65
CA PHE A 79 18.16 2.00 -1.76
C PHE A 79 18.09 0.48 -1.86
N PHE A 80 17.98 -0.21 -0.74
CA PHE A 80 17.60 -1.62 -0.69
C PHE A 80 16.89 -1.88 0.63
N ASN A 81 15.75 -2.56 0.58
CA ASN A 81 15.01 -2.95 1.77
C ASN A 81 14.28 -4.28 1.55
N ALA A 82 13.56 -4.73 2.57
CA ALA A 82 12.54 -5.77 2.45
C ALA A 82 11.24 -5.26 3.07
N PHE A 83 10.11 -5.75 2.58
CA PHE A 83 8.80 -5.40 3.09
C PHE A 83 7.89 -6.61 3.05
N THR A 84 7.15 -6.82 4.14
CA THR A 84 6.11 -7.84 4.24
C THR A 84 4.73 -7.22 4.08
N GLY A 85 4.02 -7.64 3.04
CA GLY A 85 2.60 -7.36 2.81
C GLY A 85 1.70 -8.50 3.25
N LEU A 86 0.41 -8.37 2.93
CA LEU A 86 -0.56 -9.43 3.18
C LEU A 86 -0.35 -10.62 2.22
N GLU A 87 -0.14 -10.34 0.92
CA GLU A 87 -0.05 -11.38 -0.13
C GLU A 87 1.40 -11.78 -0.45
N GLU A 88 2.36 -10.93 -0.09
CA GLU A 88 3.72 -11.00 -0.63
C GLU A 88 4.78 -10.45 0.33
N THR A 89 6.02 -10.87 0.12
CA THR A 89 7.22 -10.21 0.62
C THR A 89 8.04 -9.76 -0.59
N PHE A 90 8.57 -8.54 -0.57
CA PHE A 90 9.34 -7.99 -1.69
C PHE A 90 10.58 -7.22 -1.25
N PHE A 91 11.60 -7.28 -2.10
CA PHE A 91 12.93 -6.73 -1.92
C PHE A 91 13.20 -5.68 -3.00
N PRO A 92 12.78 -4.41 -2.80
CA PRO A 92 13.02 -3.35 -3.75
C PRO A 92 14.47 -2.87 -3.71
N VAL A 93 14.96 -2.40 -4.85
CA VAL A 93 16.31 -1.83 -5.00
C VAL A 93 16.29 -0.60 -5.92
N ASP A 94 17.09 0.39 -5.57
CA ASP A 94 17.62 1.41 -6.48
C ASP A 94 19.15 1.36 -6.42
N MET A 95 19.81 1.24 -7.57
CA MET A 95 21.25 1.02 -7.64
C MET A 95 21.88 1.68 -8.87
N LEU A 96 23.20 1.80 -8.89
CA LEU A 96 23.93 2.11 -10.13
C LEU A 96 23.84 0.90 -11.08
N ALA A 97 23.91 1.16 -12.38
CA ALA A 97 23.86 0.11 -13.39
C ALA A 97 24.93 -0.99 -13.19
N GLU A 98 26.14 -0.59 -12.77
CA GLU A 98 27.27 -1.48 -12.53
C GLU A 98 27.05 -2.48 -11.38
N ASP A 99 26.16 -2.16 -10.44
CA ASP A 99 25.83 -3.02 -9.30
C ASP A 99 24.79 -4.10 -9.62
N SER A 100 24.28 -4.16 -10.86
CA SER A 100 23.21 -5.09 -11.25
C SER A 100 23.59 -6.55 -11.01
N GLN A 101 24.85 -6.92 -11.27
CA GLN A 101 25.34 -8.27 -11.01
C GLN A 101 25.40 -8.55 -9.51
N LEU A 102 25.95 -7.62 -8.72
CA LEU A 102 26.05 -7.76 -7.27
C LEU A 102 24.67 -7.93 -6.63
N PHE A 103 23.67 -7.15 -7.07
CA PHE A 103 22.28 -7.29 -6.63
C PHE A 103 21.71 -8.68 -6.93
N LEU A 104 21.85 -9.17 -8.17
CA LEU A 104 21.32 -10.49 -8.55
C LEU A 104 21.96 -11.63 -7.78
N GLU A 105 23.28 -11.57 -7.57
CA GLU A 105 24.01 -12.52 -6.73
C GLU A 105 23.56 -12.47 -5.26
N TYR A 106 23.42 -11.27 -4.70
CA TYR A 106 23.03 -11.09 -3.31
C TYR A 106 21.57 -11.49 -3.07
N VAL A 107 20.63 -10.95 -3.83
CA VAL A 107 19.19 -11.13 -3.58
C VAL A 107 18.75 -12.57 -3.81
N SER A 108 19.35 -13.28 -4.77
CA SER A 108 19.08 -14.70 -4.98
C SER A 108 19.58 -15.54 -3.81
N ASP A 109 20.81 -15.33 -3.35
CA ASP A 109 21.35 -16.11 -2.22
C ASP A 109 20.63 -15.79 -0.91
N ALA A 110 20.32 -14.51 -0.64
CA ALA A 110 19.54 -14.10 0.52
C ALA A 110 18.13 -14.70 0.53
N ALA A 111 17.46 -14.75 -0.64
CA ALA A 111 16.11 -15.30 -0.74
C ALA A 111 16.08 -16.83 -0.62
N PHE A 112 17.04 -17.55 -1.20
CA PHE A 112 16.97 -19.02 -1.29
C PHE A 112 17.84 -19.76 -0.28
N ASN A 113 18.93 -19.15 0.19
CA ASN A 113 19.91 -19.77 1.07
C ASN A 113 20.13 -18.97 2.37
N PRO A 114 19.09 -18.66 3.16
CA PRO A 114 19.29 -18.00 4.45
C PRO A 114 20.11 -18.85 5.42
N ARG A 115 20.97 -18.21 6.22
CA ARG A 115 21.78 -18.92 7.23
C ARG A 115 20.94 -19.46 8.37
N PHE A 116 19.96 -18.66 8.80
CA PHE A 116 19.21 -18.87 10.04
C PHE A 116 20.12 -19.24 11.23
N GLU A 117 21.17 -18.43 11.44
CA GLU A 117 22.01 -18.56 12.62
C GLU A 117 21.19 -18.24 13.86
N VAL A 118 21.20 -19.15 14.85
CA VAL A 118 20.33 -19.04 16.05
C VAL A 118 20.51 -17.71 16.75
N SER A 119 21.76 -17.28 16.99
CA SER A 119 22.11 -16.00 17.63
C SER A 119 21.44 -14.80 16.95
N ARG A 120 21.51 -14.73 15.60
CA ARG A 120 20.93 -13.65 14.79
C ARG A 120 19.42 -13.68 14.77
N VAL A 121 18.83 -14.88 14.68
CA VAL A 121 17.37 -15.04 14.79
C VAL A 121 16.89 -14.57 16.16
N GLU A 122 17.65 -14.79 17.23
CA GLU A 122 17.26 -14.28 18.56
C GLU A 122 17.34 -12.75 18.64
N GLU A 123 18.36 -12.15 18.04
CA GLU A 123 18.50 -10.68 17.94
C GLU A 123 17.32 -10.07 17.19
N GLU A 124 16.95 -10.64 16.04
CA GLU A 124 15.81 -10.19 15.25
C GLU A 124 14.48 -10.42 15.95
N ARG A 125 14.31 -11.52 16.70
CA ARG A 125 13.11 -11.71 17.52
C ARG A 125 12.92 -10.54 18.47
N GLN A 126 13.99 -10.09 19.14
CA GLN A 126 13.90 -8.96 20.06
C GLN A 126 13.53 -7.65 19.34
N ARG A 127 13.96 -7.46 18.09
CA ARG A 127 13.58 -6.29 17.28
C ARG A 127 12.12 -6.34 16.89
N VAL A 128 11.64 -7.46 16.37
CA VAL A 128 10.23 -7.65 15.98
C VAL A 128 9.28 -7.52 17.19
N LEU A 129 9.66 -8.07 18.34
CA LEU A 129 8.87 -7.92 19.57
C LEU A 129 8.79 -6.46 20.03
N ARG A 130 9.89 -5.71 19.95
CA ARG A 130 9.89 -4.27 20.26
C ARG A 130 9.01 -3.50 19.29
N GLU A 131 9.13 -3.74 17.99
CA GLU A 131 8.30 -3.08 16.98
C GLU A 131 6.81 -3.36 17.21
N THR A 132 6.47 -4.60 17.53
CA THR A 132 5.09 -5.02 17.84
C THR A 132 4.57 -4.30 19.09
N ALA A 133 5.38 -4.21 20.15
CA ALA A 133 5.03 -3.51 21.37
C ALA A 133 4.87 -1.99 21.13
N ASP A 134 5.79 -1.38 20.38
CA ASP A 134 5.77 0.04 20.04
C ASP A 134 4.50 0.36 19.22
N ALA A 135 4.19 -0.46 18.21
CA ALA A 135 2.96 -0.31 17.42
C ALA A 135 1.70 -0.41 18.30
N LYS A 136 1.61 -1.40 19.19
CA LYS A 136 0.47 -1.57 20.11
C LYS A 136 0.36 -0.49 21.17
N SER A 137 1.48 0.12 21.56
CA SER A 137 1.50 1.23 22.53
C SER A 137 0.97 2.53 21.93
N ASN A 138 1.07 2.69 20.61
CA ASN A 138 0.61 3.88 19.90
C ASN A 138 -0.93 3.96 19.89
N PRO A 139 -1.55 4.99 20.50
CA PRO A 139 -3.00 5.16 20.50
C PRO A 139 -3.62 5.17 19.10
N LYS A 140 -2.93 5.79 18.11
CA LYS A 140 -3.41 5.84 16.72
C LYS A 140 -3.52 4.45 16.09
N PHE A 141 -2.66 3.51 16.49
CA PHE A 141 -2.72 2.14 15.98
C PHE A 141 -3.99 1.43 16.48
N LYS A 142 -4.33 1.56 17.77
CA LYS A 142 -5.56 0.96 18.32
C LYS A 142 -6.80 1.49 17.63
N ASP A 143 -6.85 2.80 17.41
CA ASP A 143 -8.01 3.46 16.81
C ASP A 143 -8.10 3.13 15.31
N GLY A 144 -6.96 3.07 14.63
CA GLY A 144 -6.87 2.60 13.24
C GLY A 144 -7.30 1.14 13.09
N LYS A 145 -6.90 0.26 14.03
CA LYS A 145 -7.31 -1.15 14.08
C LYS A 145 -8.82 -1.27 14.25
N ALA A 146 -9.41 -0.60 15.25
CA ALA A 146 -10.85 -0.61 15.48
C ALA A 146 -11.63 -0.07 14.27
N CYS A 147 -11.14 1.01 13.64
CA CYS A 147 -11.73 1.56 12.42
C CYS A 147 -11.67 0.54 11.26
N ARG A 148 -10.52 -0.10 11.06
CA ARG A 148 -10.31 -1.10 10.02
C ARG A 148 -11.18 -2.35 10.24
N GLU A 149 -11.33 -2.80 11.49
CA GLU A 149 -12.23 -3.91 11.87
C GLU A 149 -13.70 -3.57 11.68
N ALA A 150 -14.11 -2.35 12.04
CA ALA A 150 -15.46 -1.87 11.77
C ALA A 150 -15.72 -1.74 10.25
N PHE A 151 -14.71 -1.35 9.47
CA PHE A 151 -14.84 -1.10 8.03
C PHE A 151 -14.82 -2.39 7.20
N LEU A 152 -13.93 -3.31 7.55
CA LEU A 152 -13.64 -4.52 6.77
C LEU A 152 -14.21 -5.78 7.43
N GLY A 153 -14.74 -5.69 8.65
CA GLY A 153 -15.16 -6.85 9.45
C GLY A 153 -13.99 -7.48 10.21
N GLU A 154 -14.21 -7.83 11.48
CA GLU A 154 -13.18 -8.34 12.40
C GLU A 154 -12.41 -9.54 11.85
N ASN A 155 -13.10 -10.48 11.19
CA ASN A 155 -12.52 -11.71 10.64
C ASN A 155 -12.04 -11.57 9.17
N SER A 156 -12.01 -10.36 8.62
CA SER A 156 -11.57 -10.17 7.24
C SER A 156 -10.06 -10.39 7.12
N PRO A 157 -9.57 -11.06 6.06
CA PRO A 157 -8.13 -11.14 5.84
C PRO A 157 -7.49 -9.75 5.66
N HIS A 158 -8.29 -8.76 5.28
CA HIS A 158 -7.85 -7.37 5.21
C HIS A 158 -7.77 -6.68 6.57
N THR A 159 -8.04 -7.31 7.71
CA THR A 159 -7.74 -6.76 9.06
C THR A 159 -6.50 -7.40 9.69
N TYR A 160 -5.88 -8.36 9.00
CA TYR A 160 -4.75 -9.11 9.53
C TYR A 160 -3.59 -8.19 9.94
N PHE A 161 -3.08 -8.40 11.15
CA PHE A 161 -2.00 -7.61 11.73
C PHE A 161 -0.67 -8.27 11.39
N ILE A 162 0.04 -7.73 10.40
CA ILE A 162 1.26 -8.30 9.82
C ILE A 162 2.36 -8.54 10.86
N LEU A 163 2.50 -7.65 11.86
CA LEU A 163 3.50 -7.80 12.93
C LEU A 163 3.16 -8.99 13.87
N GLY A 164 1.91 -9.44 13.84
CA GLY A 164 1.49 -10.70 14.44
C GLY A 164 1.26 -10.67 15.95
N ASN A 165 1.44 -11.84 16.54
CA ASN A 165 1.20 -12.08 17.97
C ASN A 165 2.54 -12.23 18.71
N GLU A 166 2.74 -11.44 19.76
CA GLU A 166 3.99 -11.44 20.54
C GLU A 166 4.31 -12.80 21.16
N ALA A 167 3.30 -13.58 21.57
CA ALA A 167 3.53 -14.92 22.09
C ALA A 167 3.99 -15.87 20.97
N VAL A 168 3.37 -15.80 19.79
CA VAL A 168 3.76 -16.64 18.64
C VAL A 168 5.18 -16.32 18.20
N VAL A 169 5.50 -15.04 17.98
CA VAL A 169 6.86 -14.59 17.65
C VAL A 169 7.84 -14.95 18.77
N GLY A 170 7.42 -14.78 20.03
CA GLY A 170 8.19 -15.10 21.23
C GLY A 170 8.66 -16.55 21.31
N PHE A 171 7.82 -17.50 20.87
CA PHE A 171 8.11 -18.94 20.89
C PHE A 171 8.55 -19.50 19.53
N ALA A 172 8.55 -18.69 18.47
CA ALA A 172 8.96 -19.11 17.14
C ALA A 172 10.42 -19.57 17.14
N SER A 173 10.63 -20.81 16.71
CA SER A 173 11.95 -21.41 16.57
C SER A 173 12.56 -21.11 15.21
N VAL A 174 13.86 -21.35 15.06
CA VAL A 174 14.51 -21.32 13.75
C VAL A 174 13.83 -22.29 12.77
N ASP A 175 13.38 -23.45 13.24
CA ASP A 175 12.70 -24.42 12.38
C ASP A 175 11.32 -23.92 11.94
N THR A 176 10.63 -23.13 12.77
CA THR A 176 9.40 -22.42 12.39
C THR A 176 9.64 -21.51 11.19
N LEU A 177 10.74 -20.73 11.20
CA LEU A 177 11.12 -19.86 10.09
C LEU A 177 11.49 -20.66 8.83
N ARG A 178 12.26 -21.76 8.99
CA ARG A 178 12.62 -22.65 7.89
C ARG A 178 11.39 -23.29 7.24
N GLU A 179 10.46 -23.79 8.04
CA GLU A 179 9.22 -24.40 7.55
C GLU A 179 8.32 -23.39 6.83
N PHE A 180 8.25 -22.16 7.33
CA PHE A 180 7.54 -21.08 6.64
C PHE A 180 8.23 -20.73 5.31
N HIS A 181 9.54 -20.48 5.34
CA HIS A 181 10.36 -20.19 4.14
C HIS A 181 10.20 -21.26 3.06
N GLN A 182 10.32 -22.55 3.41
CA GLN A 182 10.22 -23.68 2.49
C GLN A 182 8.85 -23.81 1.81
N ARG A 183 7.77 -23.22 2.36
CA ARG A 183 6.46 -23.22 1.69
C ARG A 183 6.38 -22.23 0.54
N GLY A 184 7.08 -21.11 0.63
CA GLY A 184 6.84 -19.95 -0.23
C GLY A 184 7.98 -19.57 -1.17
N TYR A 185 9.23 -19.78 -0.75
CA TYR A 185 10.41 -19.23 -1.42
C TYR A 185 10.89 -20.15 -2.55
N HIS A 186 10.08 -20.19 -3.62
CA HIS A 186 10.36 -20.94 -4.84
C HIS A 186 10.29 -20.03 -6.07
N PRO A 187 11.14 -20.22 -7.09
CA PRO A 187 11.18 -19.34 -8.26
C PRO A 187 9.82 -19.22 -8.98
N ASN A 188 9.05 -20.30 -9.10
CA ASN A 188 7.71 -20.28 -9.71
C ASN A 188 6.66 -19.51 -8.90
N ASN A 189 6.97 -19.14 -7.65
CA ASN A 189 6.16 -18.29 -6.78
C ASN A 189 6.76 -16.87 -6.66
N MET A 190 7.66 -16.49 -7.57
CA MET A 190 8.36 -15.21 -7.57
C MET A 190 8.25 -14.46 -8.90
N ASP A 191 8.46 -13.15 -8.83
CA ASP A 191 8.70 -12.32 -10.00
C ASP A 191 9.80 -11.27 -9.76
N LEU A 192 10.64 -11.05 -10.78
CA LEU A 192 11.74 -10.09 -10.81
C LEU A 192 11.44 -9.03 -11.86
N ILE A 193 11.42 -7.76 -11.44
CA ILE A 193 11.30 -6.61 -12.34
C ILE A 193 12.58 -5.78 -12.23
N LEU A 194 13.23 -5.48 -13.35
CA LEU A 194 14.37 -4.56 -13.43
C LEU A 194 14.14 -3.52 -14.52
N VAL A 195 14.34 -2.25 -14.18
CA VAL A 195 14.19 -1.12 -15.11
C VAL A 195 15.36 -0.16 -14.98
N GLY A 196 16.01 0.18 -16.09
CA GLY A 196 17.09 1.15 -16.08
C GLY A 196 18.13 0.95 -17.17
N ALA A 197 19.35 1.38 -16.89
CA ALA A 197 20.53 1.05 -17.70
C ALA A 197 20.98 -0.40 -17.44
N LEU A 198 20.23 -1.36 -17.97
CA LEU A 198 20.53 -2.78 -17.79
C LEU A 198 21.79 -3.20 -18.57
N PRO A 199 22.67 -4.03 -17.99
CA PRO A 199 23.81 -4.56 -18.73
C PRO A 199 23.36 -5.48 -19.87
N LYS A 200 24.15 -5.58 -20.94
CA LYS A 200 23.77 -6.35 -22.14
C LYS A 200 23.53 -7.83 -21.86
N ASN A 201 24.24 -8.40 -20.89
CA ASN A 201 24.14 -9.79 -20.44
C ASN A 201 23.16 -9.96 -19.27
N ILE A 202 22.23 -9.04 -19.04
CA ILE A 202 21.31 -9.11 -17.89
C ILE A 202 20.49 -10.40 -17.85
N GLU A 203 20.08 -10.93 -19.00
CA GLU A 203 19.33 -12.20 -19.06
C GLU A 203 20.20 -13.39 -18.63
N ASP A 204 21.48 -13.40 -19.02
CA ASP A 204 22.45 -14.40 -18.59
C ASP A 204 22.70 -14.32 -17.08
N LEU A 205 22.87 -13.11 -16.54
CA LEU A 205 23.03 -12.90 -15.08
C LEU A 205 21.81 -13.40 -14.29
N VAL A 206 20.59 -13.16 -14.80
CA VAL A 206 19.37 -13.68 -14.18
C VAL A 206 19.33 -15.22 -14.26
N GLN A 207 19.69 -15.79 -15.41
CA GLN A 207 19.77 -17.24 -15.59
C GLN A 207 20.80 -17.88 -14.63
N GLU A 208 22.01 -17.34 -14.55
CA GLU A 208 23.10 -17.82 -13.70
C GLU A 208 22.71 -17.84 -12.22
N ASN A 209 22.05 -16.79 -11.75
CA ASN A 209 21.73 -16.64 -10.33
C ASN A 209 20.48 -17.43 -9.92
N PHE A 210 19.46 -17.53 -10.78
CA PHE A 210 18.17 -18.08 -10.39
C PHE A 210 17.88 -19.49 -10.91
N ALA A 211 18.45 -19.92 -12.04
CA ALA A 211 18.01 -21.16 -12.71
C ALA A 211 18.34 -22.45 -11.94
N GLN A 212 19.33 -22.41 -11.04
CA GLN A 212 19.72 -23.54 -10.21
C GLN A 212 18.67 -23.92 -9.14
N PHE A 213 17.80 -22.98 -8.76
CA PHE A 213 16.81 -23.23 -7.73
C PHE A 213 15.59 -23.97 -8.31
N PRO A 214 15.11 -25.05 -7.65
CA PRO A 214 13.99 -25.83 -8.15
C PRO A 214 12.67 -25.10 -7.98
N SER A 215 11.72 -25.34 -8.87
CA SER A 215 10.31 -24.98 -8.62
C SER A 215 9.77 -25.71 -7.40
N GLY A 216 8.77 -25.12 -6.74
CA GLY A 216 8.09 -25.75 -5.60
C GLY A 216 6.58 -25.56 -5.63
N ASN A 217 5.96 -25.76 -4.47
CA ASN A 217 4.50 -25.78 -4.31
C ASN A 217 3.91 -24.44 -3.83
N GLY A 218 4.72 -23.38 -3.78
CA GLY A 218 4.26 -22.03 -3.45
C GLY A 218 3.17 -21.59 -4.43
N LYS A 219 2.11 -20.98 -3.88
CA LYS A 219 0.99 -20.47 -4.66
C LYS A 219 0.59 -19.10 -4.12
N LYS A 220 0.36 -18.18 -5.04
CA LYS A 220 -0.33 -16.92 -4.76
C LYS A 220 -1.72 -17.21 -4.18
N ILE A 221 -2.02 -16.59 -3.04
CA ILE A 221 -3.35 -16.67 -2.41
C ILE A 221 -4.24 -15.61 -3.08
N GLU A 222 -5.45 -16.02 -3.48
CA GLU A 222 -6.48 -15.07 -3.93
C GLU A 222 -7.22 -14.50 -2.72
N PHE A 223 -7.34 -13.18 -2.69
CA PHE A 223 -7.97 -12.47 -1.59
C PHE A 223 -9.47 -12.31 -1.85
N PRO A 224 -10.32 -12.54 -0.84
CA PRO A 224 -11.72 -12.23 -0.99
C PRO A 224 -11.88 -10.72 -1.19
N ARG A 225 -12.86 -10.36 -2.04
CA ARG A 225 -13.32 -8.98 -2.12
C ARG A 225 -13.85 -8.55 -0.75
N ASN A 226 -13.67 -7.27 -0.44
CA ASN A 226 -14.07 -6.66 0.82
C ASN A 226 -15.55 -6.95 1.11
N PRO A 227 -15.92 -7.33 2.35
CA PRO A 227 -17.33 -7.40 2.72
C PRO A 227 -18.04 -6.05 2.56
N GLN A 228 -19.36 -6.13 2.38
CA GLN A 228 -20.20 -4.94 2.34
C GLN A 228 -20.41 -4.40 3.76
N LEU A 229 -20.41 -3.07 3.89
CA LEU A 229 -20.96 -2.41 5.07
C LEU A 229 -22.49 -2.46 5.04
N TYR A 230 -23.08 -2.78 6.18
CA TYR A 230 -24.55 -2.86 6.34
C TYR A 230 -25.17 -1.60 6.93
N GLY A 231 -24.37 -0.68 7.49
CA GLY A 231 -24.85 0.57 8.07
C GLY A 231 -23.71 1.49 8.49
N ALA A 232 -24.06 2.52 9.25
CA ALA A 232 -23.11 3.47 9.82
C ALA A 232 -22.58 2.95 11.16
N THR A 233 -21.26 2.97 11.33
CA THR A 233 -20.61 2.75 12.63
C THR A 233 -19.89 4.03 13.04
N ILE A 234 -20.11 4.47 14.28
CA ILE A 234 -19.46 5.66 14.84
C ILE A 234 -18.57 5.22 15.99
N LEU A 235 -17.27 5.44 15.85
CA LEU A 235 -16.26 5.16 16.85
C LEU A 235 -15.81 6.48 17.46
N HIS A 236 -16.02 6.62 18.77
CA HIS A 236 -15.50 7.74 19.55
C HIS A 236 -14.36 7.25 20.42
N THR A 237 -13.23 7.94 20.37
CA THR A 237 -12.08 7.64 21.21
C THR A 237 -11.64 8.89 21.95
N SER A 238 -11.49 8.78 23.27
CA SER A 238 -10.89 9.84 24.07
C SER A 238 -9.41 10.01 23.72
N ALA A 239 -9.00 11.23 23.40
CA ALA A 239 -7.63 11.55 22.97
C ALA A 239 -7.06 12.72 23.76
N PRO A 240 -6.79 12.56 25.07
CA PRO A 240 -6.35 13.65 25.95
C PRO A 240 -5.03 14.29 25.48
N GLU A 241 -4.20 13.57 24.74
CA GLU A 241 -2.95 14.10 24.17
C GLU A 241 -3.16 15.20 23.12
N LEU A 242 -4.38 15.34 22.59
CA LEU A 242 -4.76 16.40 21.65
C LEU A 242 -5.30 17.65 22.34
N TYR A 243 -5.43 17.62 23.67
CA TYR A 243 -5.87 18.77 24.46
C TYR A 243 -4.77 19.82 24.56
N ASN A 244 -5.10 21.06 24.20
CA ASN A 244 -4.17 22.17 24.37
C ASN A 244 -4.35 22.78 25.77
N HIS A 245 -3.42 22.49 26.67
CA HIS A 245 -3.48 22.96 28.06
C HIS A 245 -3.33 24.48 28.21
N GLU A 246 -2.62 25.15 27.29
CA GLU A 246 -2.43 26.61 27.32
C GLU A 246 -3.64 27.35 26.73
N LYS A 247 -4.26 26.76 25.71
CA LYS A 247 -5.38 27.33 24.96
C LYS A 247 -6.44 26.26 24.67
N PRO A 248 -7.29 25.91 25.65
CA PRO A 248 -8.28 24.84 25.52
C PRO A 248 -9.18 24.95 24.27
N GLU A 249 -9.53 26.17 23.86
CA GLU A 249 -10.32 26.47 22.67
C GLU A 249 -9.61 26.13 21.34
N GLN A 250 -8.28 25.97 21.38
CA GLN A 250 -7.44 25.54 20.27
C GLN A 250 -7.13 24.03 20.31
N SER A 251 -7.79 23.27 21.18
CA SER A 251 -7.69 21.80 21.16
C SER A 251 -8.19 21.25 19.83
N SER A 252 -7.54 20.19 19.36
CA SER A 252 -7.85 19.57 18.08
C SER A 252 -8.52 18.21 18.26
N ALA A 253 -9.31 17.80 17.27
CA ALA A 253 -9.81 16.44 17.13
C ALA A 253 -9.40 15.88 15.76
N GLN A 254 -9.17 14.58 15.69
CA GLN A 254 -8.83 13.88 14.45
C GLN A 254 -10.02 13.06 14.00
N LEU A 255 -10.45 13.25 12.75
CA LEU A 255 -11.57 12.51 12.17
C LEU A 255 -11.13 11.67 10.97
N GLY A 256 -11.78 10.53 10.81
CA GLY A 256 -11.71 9.67 9.63
C GLY A 256 -13.10 9.16 9.26
N ILE A 257 -13.43 9.14 7.97
CA ILE A 257 -14.67 8.57 7.43
C ILE A 257 -14.28 7.61 6.31
N SER A 258 -14.54 6.32 6.51
CA SER A 258 -14.31 5.27 5.53
C SER A 258 -15.62 4.84 4.88
N LEU A 259 -15.65 4.86 3.56
CA LEU A 259 -16.80 4.54 2.72
C LEU A 259 -16.43 3.41 1.76
N VAL A 260 -17.34 2.45 1.58
CA VAL A 260 -17.13 1.36 0.60
C VAL A 260 -17.14 1.96 -0.81
N ALA A 261 -16.14 1.57 -1.60
CA ALA A 261 -15.93 2.07 -2.95
C ALA A 261 -15.62 0.89 -3.90
N PRO A 262 -15.69 1.10 -5.21
CA PRO A 262 -15.38 0.05 -6.18
C PRO A 262 -13.90 -0.33 -6.10
N THR A 263 -13.56 -1.57 -6.44
CA THR A 263 -12.17 -1.99 -6.63
C THR A 263 -11.55 -1.28 -7.83
N GLU A 264 -10.22 -1.26 -7.93
CA GLU A 264 -9.53 -0.50 -8.98
C GLU A 264 -9.89 -0.97 -10.39
N THR A 265 -10.20 -2.26 -10.53
CA THR A 265 -10.56 -2.89 -11.81
C THR A 265 -12.03 -2.70 -12.20
N ASP A 266 -12.91 -2.30 -11.27
CA ASP A 266 -14.34 -2.14 -11.55
C ASP A 266 -14.62 -0.95 -12.50
N GLU A 267 -15.83 -0.88 -13.06
CA GLU A 267 -16.17 0.13 -14.07
C GLU A 267 -16.16 1.57 -13.50
N ASP A 268 -16.66 1.74 -12.28
CA ASP A 268 -16.87 3.04 -11.65
C ASP A 268 -15.61 3.66 -11.04
N SER A 269 -14.50 2.91 -10.94
CA SER A 269 -13.31 3.30 -10.18
C SER A 269 -12.74 4.67 -10.58
N TYR A 270 -12.76 4.99 -11.88
CA TYR A 270 -12.29 6.28 -12.39
C TYR A 270 -13.27 7.42 -12.14
N ALA A 271 -14.58 7.16 -12.19
CA ALA A 271 -15.58 8.16 -11.82
C ALA A 271 -15.48 8.48 -10.33
N VAL A 272 -15.32 7.46 -9.48
CA VAL A 272 -15.07 7.62 -8.04
C VAL A 272 -13.75 8.34 -7.77
N ASN A 273 -12.67 8.00 -8.47
CA ASN A 273 -11.40 8.70 -8.32
C ASN A 273 -11.55 10.19 -8.65
N MET A 274 -12.21 10.55 -9.76
CA MET A 274 -12.43 11.95 -10.15
C MET A 274 -13.34 12.68 -9.15
N LEU A 275 -14.41 12.02 -8.69
CA LEU A 275 -15.30 12.50 -7.63
C LEU A 275 -14.51 12.89 -6.37
N VAL A 276 -13.66 11.98 -5.88
CA VAL A 276 -12.88 12.19 -4.66
C VAL A 276 -11.83 13.29 -4.84
N ASN A 277 -11.23 13.40 -6.02
CA ASN A 277 -10.32 14.50 -6.32
C ASN A 277 -10.98 15.87 -6.18
N ILE A 278 -12.22 16.00 -6.68
CA ILE A 278 -13.04 17.20 -6.56
C ILE A 278 -13.47 17.45 -5.11
N LEU A 279 -13.77 16.37 -4.38
CA LEU A 279 -14.19 16.44 -2.99
C LEU A 279 -13.08 16.99 -2.09
N GLY A 280 -11.86 16.44 -2.14
CA GLY A 280 -10.87 16.72 -1.09
C GLY A 280 -9.38 16.59 -1.40
N ARG A 281 -8.92 16.56 -2.67
CA ARG A 281 -7.51 16.25 -2.96
C ARG A 281 -6.56 17.45 -2.92
N ASP A 282 -7.02 18.66 -3.21
CA ASP A 282 -6.16 19.84 -3.25
C ASP A 282 -6.85 21.11 -2.74
N ALA A 283 -6.11 22.23 -2.76
CA ALA A 283 -6.59 23.51 -2.26
C ALA A 283 -7.82 24.06 -3.01
N ASN A 284 -8.16 23.54 -4.21
CA ASN A 284 -9.37 23.92 -4.93
C ASN A 284 -10.55 22.98 -4.66
N SER A 285 -10.34 21.94 -3.85
CA SER A 285 -11.37 20.96 -3.52
C SER A 285 -12.48 21.53 -2.66
N ARG A 286 -13.66 20.90 -2.73
CA ARG A 286 -14.85 21.34 -1.99
C ARG A 286 -14.63 21.37 -0.48
N LEU A 287 -14.03 20.32 0.07
CA LEU A 287 -13.76 20.22 1.51
C LEU A 287 -12.79 21.30 1.98
N PHE A 288 -11.67 21.50 1.27
CA PHE A 288 -10.71 22.54 1.64
C PHE A 288 -11.36 23.93 1.61
N GLN A 289 -12.10 24.25 0.54
CA GLN A 289 -12.73 25.55 0.37
C GLN A 289 -13.87 25.79 1.38
N SER A 290 -14.73 24.79 1.60
CA SER A 290 -15.94 24.94 2.42
C SER A 290 -15.65 24.79 3.91
N VAL A 291 -14.96 23.71 4.29
CA VAL A 291 -14.76 23.33 5.70
C VAL A 291 -13.57 24.08 6.28
N SER A 292 -12.42 24.10 5.60
CA SER A 292 -11.23 24.79 6.10
C SER A 292 -11.29 26.30 5.86
N GLN A 293 -11.32 26.75 4.60
CA GLN A 293 -11.14 28.18 4.28
C GLN A 293 -12.33 29.07 4.66
N ARG A 294 -13.57 28.70 4.30
CA ARG A 294 -14.75 29.53 4.56
C ARG A 294 -15.28 29.42 5.98
N LYS A 295 -15.42 28.19 6.50
CA LYS A 295 -16.00 27.95 7.85
C LYS A 295 -14.96 27.96 8.98
N GLY A 296 -13.65 27.86 8.66
CA GLY A 296 -12.59 27.83 9.66
C GLY A 296 -12.71 26.65 10.62
N LEU A 297 -13.18 25.50 10.14
CA LEU A 297 -13.49 24.32 10.98
C LEU A 297 -12.33 23.33 11.06
N ALA A 298 -11.45 23.33 10.05
CA ALA A 298 -10.41 22.33 9.89
C ALA A 298 -9.05 22.99 9.63
N TYR A 299 -8.05 22.53 10.38
CA TYR A 299 -6.64 22.77 10.08
C TYR A 299 -6.24 21.99 8.83
N GLU A 300 -6.70 20.75 8.73
CA GLU A 300 -6.52 19.88 7.58
C GLU A 300 -7.82 19.14 7.30
N VAL A 301 -8.18 19.01 6.01
CA VAL A 301 -9.31 18.19 5.58
C VAL A 301 -9.07 17.76 4.14
N GLY A 302 -9.28 16.47 3.86
CA GLY A 302 -9.08 15.94 2.53
C GLY A 302 -9.76 14.60 2.33
N ALA A 303 -9.72 14.14 1.08
CA ALA A 303 -10.29 12.86 0.68
C ALA A 303 -9.38 12.14 -0.32
N GLN A 304 -9.36 10.82 -0.23
CA GLN A 304 -8.61 9.95 -1.15
C GLN A 304 -9.40 8.69 -1.48
N TYR A 305 -9.15 8.16 -2.68
CA TYR A 305 -9.66 6.88 -3.12
C TYR A 305 -8.52 5.86 -3.07
N ASN A 306 -8.70 4.81 -2.27
CA ASN A 306 -7.78 3.72 -2.09
C ASN A 306 -8.35 2.47 -2.77
N GLY A 307 -8.08 2.33 -4.08
CA GLY A 307 -8.46 1.17 -4.87
C GLY A 307 -7.37 0.11 -4.85
N SER A 308 -7.78 -1.16 -4.72
CA SER A 308 -6.95 -2.34 -4.94
C SER A 308 -7.77 -3.38 -5.70
N ASN A 309 -7.21 -4.58 -5.95
CA ASN A 309 -7.94 -5.67 -6.61
C ASN A 309 -9.15 -6.15 -5.79
N ASN A 310 -9.03 -6.07 -4.47
CA ASN A 310 -9.91 -6.80 -3.56
C ASN A 310 -10.67 -5.85 -2.63
N LYS A 311 -10.29 -4.58 -2.54
CA LYS A 311 -11.04 -3.56 -1.79
C LYS A 311 -10.97 -2.20 -2.47
N GLY A 312 -12.04 -1.42 -2.31
CA GLY A 312 -12.09 0.00 -2.61
C GLY A 312 -12.57 0.76 -1.39
N GLU A 313 -11.91 1.89 -1.10
CA GLU A 313 -12.27 2.77 0.00
C GLU A 313 -12.22 4.23 -0.47
N ILE A 314 -13.26 5.01 -0.18
CA ILE A 314 -13.15 6.46 -0.13
C ILE A 314 -12.86 6.80 1.33
N TYR A 315 -11.70 7.39 1.58
CA TYR A 315 -11.28 7.80 2.91
C TYR A 315 -11.23 9.32 2.99
N ILE A 316 -12.02 9.89 3.89
CA ILE A 316 -12.04 11.32 4.20
C ILE A 316 -11.39 11.48 5.58
N SER A 317 -10.43 12.38 5.70
CA SER A 317 -9.74 12.62 6.97
C SER A 317 -9.56 14.10 7.23
N GLY A 318 -9.45 14.47 8.50
CA GLY A 318 -9.15 15.83 8.88
C GLY A 318 -8.68 16.01 10.31
N ILE A 319 -8.04 17.15 10.55
CA ILE A 319 -7.70 17.68 11.86
C ILE A 319 -8.57 18.92 12.06
N VAL A 320 -9.49 18.87 13.00
CA VAL A 320 -10.54 19.89 13.21
C VAL A 320 -10.45 20.49 14.60
N HIS A 321 -11.10 21.64 14.80
CA HIS A 321 -11.26 22.19 16.14
C HIS A 321 -12.16 21.27 16.96
N SER A 322 -11.68 20.78 18.11
CA SER A 322 -12.40 19.81 18.94
C SER A 322 -13.78 20.35 19.39
N VAL A 323 -13.84 21.60 19.82
CA VAL A 323 -15.10 22.27 20.23
C VAL A 323 -16.13 22.42 19.11
N ARG A 324 -15.71 22.31 17.84
CA ARG A 324 -16.57 22.40 16.64
C ARG A 324 -16.51 21.12 15.79
N ALA A 325 -16.09 20.00 16.35
CA ALA A 325 -15.90 18.76 15.60
C ALA A 325 -17.21 18.27 14.96
N ASP A 326 -18.33 18.38 15.67
CA ASP A 326 -19.64 17.97 15.15
C ASP A 326 -20.10 18.85 13.97
N GLU A 327 -19.83 20.16 14.04
CA GLU A 327 -20.08 21.12 12.96
C GLU A 327 -19.20 20.82 11.73
N ALA A 328 -17.93 20.47 11.95
CA ALA A 328 -17.01 20.06 10.90
C ALA A 328 -17.48 18.77 10.19
N ILE A 329 -17.91 17.77 10.96
CA ILE A 329 -18.50 16.54 10.41
C ILE A 329 -19.75 16.87 9.60
N GLY A 330 -20.67 17.68 10.13
CA GLY A 330 -21.86 18.13 9.41
C GLY A 330 -21.50 18.80 8.08
N ALA A 331 -20.52 19.71 8.07
CA ALA A 331 -20.05 20.38 6.86
C ALA A 331 -19.44 19.43 5.82
N ILE A 332 -18.77 18.36 6.25
CA ILE A 332 -18.25 17.31 5.35
C ILE A 332 -19.41 16.57 4.67
N PHE A 333 -20.43 16.15 5.44
CA PHE A 333 -21.62 15.50 4.90
C PHE A 333 -22.43 16.41 3.97
N GLU A 334 -22.52 17.71 4.27
CA GLU A 334 -23.14 18.70 3.38
C GLU A 334 -22.44 18.76 2.01
N GLU A 335 -21.11 18.75 1.96
CA GLU A 335 -20.38 18.77 0.68
C GLU A 335 -20.52 17.45 -0.09
N MET A 336 -20.59 16.30 0.60
CA MET A 336 -20.92 15.02 -0.03
C MET A 336 -22.33 15.03 -0.62
N ALA A 337 -23.32 15.54 0.12
CA ALA A 337 -24.71 15.66 -0.34
C ALA A 337 -24.83 16.57 -1.58
N LYS A 338 -24.12 17.69 -1.62
CA LYS A 338 -24.08 18.59 -2.79
C LYS A 338 -23.54 17.89 -4.03
N LEU A 339 -22.56 16.99 -3.91
CA LEU A 339 -22.05 16.24 -5.07
C LEU A 339 -23.04 15.21 -5.62
N ARG A 340 -24.04 14.80 -4.82
CA ARG A 340 -25.14 13.95 -5.28
C ARG A 340 -26.16 14.72 -6.13
N THR A 341 -26.30 16.04 -5.91
CA THR A 341 -27.29 16.88 -6.61
C THR A 341 -26.68 17.73 -7.72
N ASP A 342 -25.53 18.34 -7.45
CA ASP A 342 -24.91 19.34 -8.30
C ASP A 342 -23.99 18.68 -9.32
N LEU A 343 -24.15 19.03 -10.60
CA LEU A 343 -23.19 18.63 -11.61
C LEU A 343 -21.87 19.38 -11.43
N VAL A 344 -20.78 18.64 -11.54
CA VAL A 344 -19.44 19.21 -11.63
C VAL A 344 -19.33 20.01 -12.93
N SER A 345 -18.78 21.22 -12.87
CA SER A 345 -18.58 22.00 -14.09
C SER A 345 -17.58 21.32 -15.03
N GLN A 346 -17.91 21.28 -16.32
CA GLN A 346 -17.05 20.68 -17.34
C GLN A 346 -15.62 21.22 -17.28
N GLY A 347 -15.46 22.54 -17.09
CA GLY A 347 -14.15 23.17 -16.99
C GLY A 347 -13.31 22.68 -15.80
N SER A 348 -13.93 22.32 -14.66
CA SER A 348 -13.22 21.77 -13.51
C SER A 348 -12.78 20.33 -13.77
N LEU A 349 -13.65 19.52 -14.38
CA LEU A 349 -13.32 18.17 -14.79
C LEU A 349 -12.16 18.14 -15.80
N GLU A 350 -12.19 19.01 -16.82
CA GLU A 350 -11.12 19.07 -17.83
C GLU A 350 -9.77 19.49 -17.23
N ARG A 351 -9.76 20.41 -16.25
CA ARG A 351 -8.53 20.75 -15.52
C ARG A 351 -7.99 19.56 -14.74
N LEU A 352 -8.87 18.79 -14.08
CA LEU A 352 -8.48 17.60 -13.33
C LEU A 352 -7.96 16.49 -14.25
N LYS A 353 -8.62 16.23 -15.38
CA LYS A 353 -8.14 15.29 -16.40
C LYS A 353 -6.75 15.69 -16.89
N ARG A 354 -6.54 16.98 -17.22
CA ARG A 354 -5.22 17.49 -17.64
C ARG A 354 -4.14 17.25 -16.58
N LYS A 355 -4.43 17.56 -15.30
CA LYS A 355 -3.50 17.32 -14.18
C LYS A 355 -3.18 15.83 -14.03
N SER A 356 -4.17 14.97 -14.17
CA SER A 356 -4.00 13.52 -14.08
C SER A 356 -3.18 12.96 -15.25
N ARG A 357 -3.39 13.45 -16.48
CA ARG A 357 -2.53 13.11 -17.64
C ARG A 357 -1.08 13.49 -17.39
N TYR A 358 -0.85 14.69 -16.86
CA TYR A 358 0.49 15.15 -16.49
C TYR A 358 1.13 14.23 -15.43
N ASN A 359 0.38 13.88 -14.38
CA ASN A 359 0.90 13.01 -13.32
C ASN A 359 1.23 11.60 -13.83
N ILE A 360 0.39 11.02 -14.69
CA ILE A 360 0.67 9.73 -15.32
C ILE A 360 1.95 9.82 -16.16
N ALA A 361 2.09 10.86 -17.00
CA ALA A 361 3.31 11.06 -17.78
C ALA A 361 4.55 11.22 -16.88
N LYS A 362 4.42 11.98 -15.79
CA LYS A 362 5.49 12.21 -14.82
C LYS A 362 5.96 10.94 -14.12
N THR A 363 5.07 9.96 -13.89
CA THR A 363 5.47 8.65 -13.36
C THR A 363 6.54 7.97 -14.22
N PHE A 364 6.51 8.15 -15.54
CA PHE A 364 7.48 7.57 -16.47
C PHE A 364 8.79 8.38 -16.59
N GLU A 365 8.98 9.42 -15.79
CA GLU A 365 10.26 10.13 -15.70
C GLU A 365 11.26 9.40 -14.78
N THR A 366 10.83 8.39 -14.02
CA THR A 366 11.69 7.63 -13.08
C THR A 366 11.64 6.13 -13.33
N ASN A 367 12.78 5.44 -13.15
CA ASN A 367 12.86 3.98 -13.28
C ASN A 367 11.89 3.27 -12.32
N ALA A 368 11.76 3.74 -11.07
CA ALA A 368 10.79 3.22 -10.12
C ALA A 368 9.33 3.36 -10.59
N GLY A 369 8.98 4.46 -11.27
CA GLY A 369 7.64 4.62 -11.83
C GLY A 369 7.37 3.64 -12.98
N HIS A 370 8.38 3.31 -13.78
CA HIS A 370 8.29 2.23 -14.76
C HIS A 370 8.15 0.84 -14.11
N VAL A 371 8.89 0.54 -13.03
CA VAL A 371 8.72 -0.70 -12.24
C VAL A 371 7.27 -0.85 -11.80
N ASN A 372 6.71 0.20 -11.18
CA ASN A 372 5.32 0.22 -10.73
C ASN A 372 4.32 0.01 -11.87
N ALA A 373 4.58 0.59 -13.05
CA ALA A 373 3.72 0.42 -14.21
C ALA A 373 3.77 -1.00 -14.80
N ILE A 374 4.94 -1.65 -14.80
CA ILE A 374 5.07 -3.05 -15.19
C ILE A 374 4.35 -3.95 -14.19
N GLU A 375 4.54 -3.73 -12.89
CA GLU A 375 3.85 -4.46 -11.83
C GLU A 375 2.34 -4.37 -11.97
N LEU A 376 1.81 -3.15 -12.12
CA LEU A 376 0.36 -2.94 -12.28
C LEU A 376 -0.20 -3.69 -13.50
N LYS A 377 0.57 -3.73 -14.60
CA LYS A 377 0.20 -4.50 -15.79
C LYS A 377 0.28 -6.01 -15.55
N LEU A 378 1.30 -6.50 -14.85
CA LEU A 378 1.46 -7.93 -14.56
C LEU A 378 0.38 -8.44 -13.61
N ASP A 379 0.03 -7.64 -12.59
CA ASP A 379 -0.87 -8.05 -11.51
C ASP A 379 -2.35 -7.83 -11.86
N LYS A 380 -2.64 -6.78 -12.65
CA LYS A 380 -4.02 -6.31 -12.88
C LYS A 380 -4.39 -6.16 -14.35
N GLY A 381 -3.43 -6.32 -15.27
CA GLY A 381 -3.65 -6.05 -16.69
C GLY A 381 -3.87 -4.57 -17.02
N LEU A 382 -3.63 -3.66 -16.07
CA LEU A 382 -3.87 -2.23 -16.25
C LEU A 382 -2.64 -1.57 -16.89
N THR A 383 -2.86 -0.71 -17.88
CA THR A 383 -1.81 0.04 -18.57
C THR A 383 -2.08 1.54 -18.49
N PRO A 384 -1.05 2.39 -18.66
CA PRO A 384 -1.26 3.84 -18.71
C PRO A 384 -2.28 4.27 -19.77
N GLU A 385 -2.26 3.64 -20.95
CA GLU A 385 -3.22 3.89 -22.02
C GLU A 385 -4.65 3.52 -21.59
N TYR A 386 -4.80 2.42 -20.85
CA TYR A 386 -6.08 2.04 -20.26
C TYR A 386 -6.55 3.08 -19.23
N HIS A 387 -5.69 3.51 -18.31
CA HIS A 387 -6.02 4.54 -17.32
C HIS A 387 -6.45 5.85 -17.98
N LEU A 388 -5.69 6.31 -18.98
CA LEU A 388 -5.99 7.52 -19.74
C LEU A 388 -7.34 7.41 -20.45
N LYS A 389 -7.58 6.31 -21.18
CA LYS A 389 -8.84 6.09 -21.89
C LYS A 389 -10.04 6.11 -20.94
N ARG A 390 -9.93 5.42 -19.80
CA ARG A 390 -11.00 5.35 -18.80
C ARG A 390 -11.26 6.70 -18.15
N MET A 391 -10.21 7.45 -17.83
CA MET A 391 -10.32 8.81 -17.31
C MET A 391 -10.96 9.78 -18.31
N GLU A 392 -10.56 9.75 -19.59
CA GLU A 392 -11.14 10.62 -20.61
C GLU A 392 -12.65 10.39 -20.78
N ALA A 393 -13.10 9.14 -20.60
CA ALA A 393 -14.50 8.74 -20.68
C ALA A 393 -15.37 9.16 -19.48
N VAL A 394 -14.79 9.76 -18.43
CA VAL A 394 -15.56 10.28 -17.29
C VAL A 394 -16.24 11.59 -17.68
N THR A 395 -17.53 11.71 -17.38
CA THR A 395 -18.36 12.91 -17.58
C THR A 395 -18.87 13.45 -16.23
N PRO A 396 -19.35 14.70 -16.16
CA PRO A 396 -20.01 15.21 -14.95
C PRO A 396 -21.17 14.33 -14.46
N GLU A 397 -21.92 13.72 -15.37
CA GLU A 397 -23.03 12.83 -15.06
C GLU A 397 -22.54 11.54 -14.39
N LYS A 398 -21.49 10.92 -14.92
CA LYS A 398 -20.86 9.74 -14.30
C LYS A 398 -20.31 10.03 -12.90
N ILE A 399 -19.80 11.25 -12.68
CA ILE A 399 -19.35 11.66 -11.35
C ILE A 399 -20.53 11.78 -10.38
N ARG A 400 -21.66 12.32 -10.84
CA ARG A 400 -22.89 12.39 -10.03
C ARG A 400 -23.47 10.99 -9.77
N GLU A 401 -23.48 10.11 -10.76
CA GLU A 401 -23.88 8.70 -10.59
C GLU A 401 -23.01 8.00 -9.53
N ALA A 402 -21.68 8.17 -9.60
CA ALA A 402 -20.78 7.69 -8.58
C ALA A 402 -21.05 8.32 -7.20
N ALA A 403 -21.39 9.61 -7.13
CA ALA A 403 -21.76 10.24 -5.88
C ALA A 403 -23.06 9.66 -5.30
N LEU A 404 -24.05 9.39 -6.15
CA LEU A 404 -25.33 8.79 -5.77
C LEU A 404 -25.17 7.36 -5.25
N GLU A 405 -24.23 6.60 -5.79
CA GLU A 405 -23.95 5.22 -5.38
C GLU A 405 -23.07 5.16 -4.11
N TYR A 406 -21.95 5.90 -4.08
CA TYR A 406 -20.88 5.67 -3.10
C TYR A 406 -20.80 6.69 -1.96
N LEU A 407 -21.41 7.87 -2.08
CA LEU A 407 -21.44 8.86 -0.98
C LEU A 407 -22.76 8.79 -0.21
N PRO A 408 -22.77 8.92 1.12
CA PRO A 408 -24.02 8.93 1.88
C PRO A 408 -24.80 10.22 1.62
N GLN A 409 -26.14 10.15 1.74
CA GLN A 409 -26.99 11.33 1.59
C GLN A 409 -26.84 12.29 2.78
N ASP A 410 -26.76 11.72 3.98
CA ASP A 410 -26.65 12.45 5.24
C ASP A 410 -25.93 11.59 6.28
N ARG A 411 -25.81 12.11 7.51
CA ARG A 411 -25.15 11.45 8.63
C ARG A 411 -25.99 10.35 9.30
N THR A 412 -27.26 10.23 8.98
CA THR A 412 -28.16 9.22 9.58
C THR A 412 -28.38 8.01 8.66
N HIS A 413 -28.21 8.20 7.36
CA HIS A 413 -28.47 7.21 6.32
C HIS A 413 -27.20 7.03 5.48
N GLY A 414 -26.46 5.95 5.76
CA GLY A 414 -25.25 5.64 5.02
C GLY A 414 -24.57 4.35 5.45
N LYS A 415 -23.61 3.93 4.62
CA LYS A 415 -22.74 2.78 4.85
C LYS A 415 -21.32 3.28 5.02
N TYR A 416 -20.95 3.62 6.24
CA TYR A 416 -19.64 4.21 6.53
C TYR A 416 -19.17 3.87 7.95
N VAL A 417 -17.87 4.00 8.15
CA VAL A 417 -17.28 4.04 9.50
C VAL A 417 -16.75 5.44 9.73
N LEU A 418 -17.26 6.12 10.75
CA LEU A 418 -16.73 7.40 11.22
C LEU A 418 -15.94 7.16 12.50
N SER A 419 -14.67 7.52 12.49
CA SER A 419 -13.82 7.55 13.69
C SER A 419 -13.54 8.99 14.07
N LEU A 420 -13.73 9.31 15.36
CA LEU A 420 -13.42 10.61 15.94
C LEU A 420 -12.58 10.41 17.21
N ARG A 421 -11.32 10.87 17.15
CA ARG A 421 -10.42 10.99 18.29
C ARG A 421 -10.51 12.42 18.82
N ASP A 422 -11.04 12.60 20.03
CA ASP A 422 -11.36 13.93 20.55
C ASP A 422 -11.01 14.04 22.04
N PRO A 423 -10.20 15.03 22.47
CA PRO A 423 -9.85 15.23 23.88
C PRO A 423 -11.06 15.61 24.75
N LEU A 424 -12.13 16.13 24.17
CA LEU A 424 -13.32 16.60 24.90
C LEU A 424 -14.42 15.52 25.00
N LYS A 425 -14.24 14.38 24.33
CA LYS A 425 -15.15 13.22 24.42
C LYS A 425 -14.57 12.21 25.41
N LYS A 426 -15.45 11.67 26.26
CA LYS A 426 -15.14 10.63 27.23
C LYS A 426 -15.49 9.26 26.70
#